data_AF-A0AAF0EKI2-F1
#
_entry.id   AF-A0AAF0EKI2-F1
#
_cell.length_a   1.000
_cell.length_b   1.000
_cell.length_c   1.000
_cell.angle_alpha   90.00
_cell.angle_beta   90.00
_cell.angle_gamma   90.00
#
_symmetry.space_group_name_H-M   'P 1'
#
loop_
_entity.id
_entity.type
_entity.pdbx_description
1 polymer ?
#
loop_
_entity_poly.entity_id
_entity_poly.type
_entity_poly.pdbx_seq_one_letter_code
_entity_poly.pdbx_strand_id
1 'polypeptide(L)'
;MRPLETVVRECEEEAGLPAPLVQAHVQAAGVLTYFYKTERGWRQPEMQYVYDLPLPPDVVLAPSDGEAESFELLDRASILERMHAGTFKPNCSLGTWRTHLTHSPAGLFYSAWMAHSGK
;
A
#
# COMPACT_ATOMS: atom_id res chain seq x y z
N MET A 1 14.25 -9.86 9.93
CA MET A 1 13.40 -9.94 8.74
C MET A 1 13.82 -8.82 7.80
N ARG A 2 14.11 -9.14 6.54
CA ARG A 2 14.42 -8.14 5.49
C ARG A 2 13.12 -7.52 4.99
N PRO A 3 13.11 -6.26 4.50
CA PRO A 3 11.87 -5.61 4.06
C PRO A 3 11.07 -6.42 3.02
N LEU A 4 11.75 -7.08 2.08
CA LEU A 4 11.11 -7.94 1.10
C LEU A 4 10.40 -9.16 1.73
N GLU A 5 10.97 -9.75 2.78
CA GLU A 5 10.36 -10.88 3.49
C GLU A 5 9.08 -10.44 4.20
N THR A 6 9.08 -9.21 4.74
CA THR A 6 7.88 -8.58 5.31
C THR A 6 6.80 -8.41 4.25
N VAL A 7 7.12 -7.83 3.08
CA VAL A 7 6.13 -7.63 2.00
C VAL A 7 5.48 -8.95 1.59
N VAL A 8 6.26 -10.01 1.39
CA VAL A 8 5.72 -11.31 1.00
C VAL A 8 4.77 -11.87 2.06
N ARG A 9 5.13 -11.74 3.35
CA ARG A 9 4.30 -12.20 4.47
C ARG A 9 3.01 -11.38 4.61
N GLU A 10 3.10 -10.04 4.66
CA GLU A 10 1.91 -9.20 4.86
C GLU A 10 0.94 -9.31 3.66
N CYS A 11 1.43 -9.48 2.44
CA CYS A 11 0.55 -9.71 1.29
C CYS A 11 -0.23 -11.04 1.41
N GLU A 12 0.35 -12.06 2.03
CA GLU A 12 -0.33 -13.32 2.31
C GLU A 12 -1.33 -13.17 3.48
N GLU A 13 -0.91 -12.52 4.57
CA GLU A 13 -1.71 -12.36 5.79
C GLU A 13 -2.90 -11.39 5.62
N GLU A 14 -2.67 -10.21 5.03
CA GLU A 14 -3.68 -9.15 4.91
C GLU A 14 -4.54 -9.28 3.64
N ALA A 15 -3.94 -9.71 2.52
CA ALA A 15 -4.58 -9.69 1.20
C ALA A 15 -4.84 -11.08 0.59
N GLY A 16 -4.46 -12.16 1.30
CA GLY A 16 -4.69 -13.53 0.86
C GLY A 16 -3.88 -13.93 -0.38
N LEU A 17 -2.80 -13.20 -0.69
CA LEU A 17 -1.97 -13.46 -1.87
C LEU A 17 -0.98 -14.60 -1.60
N PRO A 18 -0.93 -15.66 -2.43
CA PRO A 18 0.06 -16.71 -2.26
C PRO A 18 1.48 -16.16 -2.36
N ALA A 19 2.35 -16.52 -1.41
CA ALA A 19 3.74 -16.06 -1.40
C ALA A 19 4.50 -16.24 -2.75
N PRO A 20 4.34 -17.36 -3.50
CA PRO A 20 4.97 -17.51 -4.82
C PRO A 20 4.54 -16.47 -5.85
N LEU A 21 3.26 -16.04 -5.82
CA LEU A 21 2.73 -15.01 -6.71
C LEU A 21 3.38 -13.66 -6.37
N VAL A 22 3.45 -13.32 -5.09
CA VAL A 22 4.08 -12.06 -4.64
C VAL A 22 5.55 -12.04 -5.02
N GLN A 23 6.29 -13.12 -4.73
CA GLN A 23 7.72 -13.24 -5.04
C GLN A 23 8.03 -13.11 -6.53
N ALA A 24 7.15 -13.60 -7.40
CA ALA A 24 7.34 -13.55 -8.85
C ALA A 24 7.11 -12.15 -9.44
N HIS A 25 6.33 -11.30 -8.78
CA HIS A 25 5.89 -10.02 -9.33
C HIS A 25 6.41 -8.78 -8.60
N VAL A 26 6.80 -8.92 -7.33
CA VAL A 26 7.23 -7.80 -6.48
C VAL A 26 8.53 -7.17 -6.97
N GLN A 27 8.56 -5.84 -7.04
CA GLN A 27 9.70 -5.06 -7.52
C GLN A 27 10.06 -3.97 -6.51
N ALA A 28 11.35 -3.90 -6.14
CA ALA A 28 11.84 -2.85 -5.28
C ALA A 28 11.77 -1.50 -6.01
N ALA A 29 11.24 -0.51 -5.31
CA ALA A 29 10.76 0.70 -5.94
C ALA A 29 11.47 1.95 -5.37
N GLY A 30 12.02 1.86 -4.17
CA GLY A 30 12.82 2.90 -3.56
C GLY A 30 12.56 2.99 -2.06
N VAL A 31 12.94 4.12 -1.49
CA VAL A 31 12.74 4.40 -0.06
C VAL A 31 12.18 5.80 0.09
N LEU A 32 11.06 5.93 0.81
CA LEU A 32 10.53 7.21 1.24
C LEU A 32 11.04 7.51 2.65
N THR A 33 11.55 8.71 2.86
CA THR A 33 11.95 9.20 4.18
C THR A 33 11.28 10.53 4.42
N TYR A 34 10.66 10.68 5.59
CA TYR A 34 9.99 11.91 5.97
C TYR A 34 9.93 12.07 7.48
N PHE A 35 9.56 13.26 7.92
CA PHE A 35 9.21 13.54 9.30
C PHE A 35 7.75 13.98 9.38
N TYR A 36 7.06 13.58 10.43
CA TYR A 36 5.77 14.13 10.79
C TYR A 36 5.76 14.56 12.25
N LYS A 37 4.79 15.39 12.62
CA LYS A 37 4.60 15.85 13.99
C LYS A 37 3.55 14.96 14.65
N THR A 38 3.90 14.30 15.75
CA THR A 38 2.93 13.55 16.56
C THR A 38 1.97 14.51 17.26
N GLU A 39 0.84 14.00 17.75
CA GLU A 39 -0.13 14.81 18.53
C GLU A 39 0.51 15.48 19.75
N ARG A 40 1.50 14.82 20.35
CA ARG A 40 2.28 15.32 21.50
C ARG A 40 3.35 16.34 21.11
N GLY A 41 3.49 16.64 19.82
CA GLY A 41 4.37 17.66 19.28
C GLY A 41 5.78 17.19 18.90
N TRP A 42 6.09 15.91 19.04
CA TRP A 42 7.40 15.35 18.68
C TRP A 42 7.58 15.25 17.17
N ARG A 43 8.80 15.47 16.68
CA ARG A 43 9.18 15.14 15.30
C ARG A 43 9.51 13.66 15.23
N GLN A 44 8.67 12.89 14.55
CA GLN A 44 8.86 11.47 14.34
C GLN A 44 9.47 11.23 12.95
N PRO A 45 10.69 10.68 12.84
CA PRO A 45 11.21 10.19 11.57
C PRO A 45 10.49 8.91 11.15
N GLU A 46 10.27 8.76 9.86
CA GLU A 46 9.76 7.53 9.25
C GLU A 46 10.55 7.19 7.99
N MET A 47 10.75 5.89 7.76
CA MET A 47 11.38 5.33 6.56
C MET A 47 10.54 4.17 6.06
N GLN A 48 10.14 4.23 4.80
CA GLN A 48 9.30 3.21 4.16
C GLN A 48 10.03 2.66 2.94
N TYR A 49 10.26 1.36 2.93
CA TYR A 49 10.74 0.64 1.74
C TYR A 49 9.54 0.39 0.82
N VAL A 50 9.57 0.98 -0.36
CA VAL A 50 8.44 0.92 -1.30
C VAL A 50 8.68 -0.19 -2.31
N TYR A 51 7.61 -0.94 -2.58
CA TYR A 51 7.58 -2.02 -3.55
C TYR A 51 6.38 -1.83 -4.47
N ASP A 52 6.58 -2.06 -5.76
CA ASP A 52 5.50 -2.15 -6.73
C ASP A 52 5.16 -3.64 -6.93
N LEU A 53 3.88 -3.98 -6.98
CA LEU A 53 3.38 -5.36 -7.16
C LEU A 53 2.35 -5.40 -8.29
N PRO A 54 2.79 -5.52 -9.56
CA PRO A 54 1.89 -5.65 -10.70
C PRO A 54 1.25 -7.04 -10.71
N LEU A 55 -0.06 -7.11 -10.51
CA LEU A 55 -0.81 -8.36 -10.47
C LEU A 55 -1.52 -8.65 -11.81
N PRO A 56 -1.66 -9.93 -12.19
CA PRO A 56 -2.56 -10.34 -13.26
C PRO A 56 -4.02 -9.91 -13.00
N PRO A 57 -4.82 -9.63 -14.04
CA PRO A 57 -6.17 -9.09 -13.91
C PRO A 57 -7.20 -10.06 -13.30
N ASP A 58 -6.87 -11.35 -13.24
CA ASP A 58 -7.68 -12.43 -12.66
C ASP A 58 -7.42 -12.64 -11.17
N VAL A 59 -6.45 -11.93 -10.58
CA VAL A 59 -6.16 -12.00 -9.15
C VAL A 59 -7.22 -11.24 -8.34
N VAL A 60 -7.84 -11.94 -7.39
CA VAL A 60 -8.82 -11.38 -6.45
C VAL A 60 -8.17 -11.28 -5.08
N LEU A 61 -8.15 -10.08 -4.51
CA LEU A 61 -7.72 -9.86 -3.13
C LEU A 61 -8.87 -10.11 -2.17
N ALA A 62 -8.56 -10.67 -1.00
CA ALA A 62 -9.51 -10.88 0.06
C ALA A 62 -8.87 -10.60 1.42
N PRO A 63 -9.58 -9.92 2.34
CA PRO A 63 -9.14 -9.84 3.73
C PRO A 63 -8.98 -11.24 4.32
N SER A 64 -7.88 -11.49 5.03
CA SER A 64 -7.55 -12.82 5.53
C SER A 64 -7.38 -12.87 7.05
N ASP A 65 -6.66 -11.92 7.65
CA ASP A 65 -6.39 -11.87 9.09
C ASP A 65 -7.25 -10.86 9.89
N GLY A 66 -8.07 -10.06 9.19
CA GLY A 66 -8.94 -9.05 9.79
C GLY A 66 -8.30 -7.67 9.96
N GLU A 67 -7.07 -7.44 9.45
CA GLU A 67 -6.47 -6.10 9.43
C GLU A 67 -7.06 -5.22 8.33
N ALA A 68 -7.47 -5.80 7.20
CA ALA A 68 -8.22 -5.13 6.14
C ALA A 68 -9.73 -5.39 6.25
N GLU A 69 -10.57 -4.39 5.96
CA GLU A 69 -12.03 -4.58 5.87
C GLU A 69 -12.44 -5.05 4.47
N SER A 70 -11.86 -4.44 3.44
CA SER A 70 -12.15 -4.75 2.04
C SER A 70 -11.05 -4.26 1.11
N PHE A 71 -11.00 -4.81 -0.09
CA PHE A 71 -10.15 -4.35 -1.19
C PHE A 71 -11.01 -3.79 -2.31
N GLU A 72 -10.69 -2.58 -2.74
CA GLU A 72 -11.32 -1.92 -3.89
C GLU A 72 -10.26 -1.62 -4.94
N LEU A 73 -10.60 -1.91 -6.19
CA LEU A 73 -9.79 -1.58 -7.34
C LEU A 73 -10.13 -0.19 -7.85
N LEU A 74 -9.18 0.74 -7.77
CA LEU A 74 -9.38 2.15 -8.12
C LEU A 74 -8.60 2.56 -9.36
N ASP A 75 -9.23 3.43 -10.15
CA ASP A 75 -8.55 4.15 -11.22
C ASP A 75 -7.75 5.37 -10.68
N ARG A 76 -6.91 5.92 -11.54
CA ARG A 76 -6.04 7.05 -11.23
C ARG A 76 -6.80 8.29 -10.75
N ALA A 77 -7.97 8.57 -11.33
CA ALA A 77 -8.73 9.77 -11.01
C ALA A 77 -9.33 9.64 -9.59
N SER A 78 -9.93 8.49 -9.31
CA SER A 78 -10.52 8.15 -8.01
C SER A 78 -9.49 8.20 -6.88
N ILE A 79 -8.26 7.74 -7.14
CA ILE A 79 -7.16 7.84 -6.17
C ILE A 79 -6.84 9.29 -5.85
N LEU A 80 -6.65 10.15 -6.86
CA LEU A 80 -6.35 11.55 -6.66
C LEU A 80 -7.47 12.25 -5.88
N GLU A 81 -8.72 12.01 -6.25
CA GLU A 81 -9.88 12.55 -5.55
C GLU A 81 -9.90 12.15 -4.08
N ARG A 82 -9.69 10.86 -3.77
CA ARG A 82 -9.63 10.34 -2.40
C ARG A 82 -8.43 10.87 -1.61
N MET A 83 -7.27 11.05 -2.25
CA MET A 83 -6.10 11.70 -1.65
C MET A 83 -6.40 13.16 -1.29
N HIS A 84 -7.03 13.91 -2.18
CA HIS A 84 -7.44 15.29 -1.92
C HIS A 84 -8.52 15.40 -0.84
N ALA A 85 -9.43 14.44 -0.78
CA ALA A 85 -10.46 14.35 0.26
C ALA A 85 -9.91 13.90 1.62
N GLY A 86 -8.66 13.46 1.70
CA GLY A 86 -8.04 13.00 2.95
C GLY A 86 -8.59 11.68 3.48
N THR A 87 -9.18 10.84 2.61
CA THR A 87 -9.78 9.56 3.02
C THR A 87 -8.74 8.43 3.13
N PHE A 88 -7.53 8.65 2.63
CA PHE A 88 -6.39 7.76 2.85
C PHE A 88 -5.62 8.15 4.11
N LYS A 89 -5.06 7.15 4.79
CA LYS A 89 -4.04 7.41 5.83
C LYS A 89 -2.88 8.20 5.19
N PRO A 90 -2.32 9.22 5.87
CA PRO A 90 -1.31 10.10 5.28
C PRO A 90 -0.09 9.38 4.69
N ASN A 91 0.34 8.30 5.34
CA ASN A 91 1.47 7.47 4.89
C ASN A 91 1.13 6.64 3.64
N CYS A 92 -0.09 6.13 3.51
CA CYS A 92 -0.56 5.45 2.30
C CYS A 92 -0.59 6.41 1.09
N SER A 93 -1.06 7.65 1.29
CA SER A 93 -1.08 8.69 0.25
C SER A 93 0.31 8.98 -0.33
N LEU A 94 1.34 9.01 0.51
CA LEU A 94 2.73 9.25 0.09
C LEU A 94 3.28 8.12 -0.78
N GLY A 95 3.00 6.87 -0.41
CA GLY A 95 3.36 5.69 -1.21
C GLY A 95 2.69 5.71 -2.59
N THR A 96 1.37 5.93 -2.61
CA THR A 96 0.56 5.96 -3.84
C THR A 96 0.98 7.07 -4.80
N TRP A 97 1.34 8.25 -4.27
CA TRP A 97 1.85 9.37 -5.08
C TRP A 97 3.09 9.00 -5.90
N ARG A 98 4.01 8.22 -5.33
CA ARG A 98 5.23 7.81 -6.04
C ARG A 98 4.88 6.97 -7.27
N THR A 99 4.06 5.94 -7.10
CA THR A 99 3.68 5.04 -8.20
C THR A 99 2.97 5.80 -9.32
N HIS A 100 2.18 6.83 -8.99
CA HIS A 100 1.58 7.75 -9.95
C HIS A 100 2.58 8.49 -10.86
N LEU A 101 3.77 8.81 -10.34
CA LEU A 101 4.79 9.54 -11.09
C LEU A 101 5.67 8.62 -11.97
N THR A 102 5.78 7.33 -11.62
CA THR A 102 6.74 6.41 -12.24
C THR A 102 6.11 5.37 -13.16
N HIS A 103 4.80 5.10 -13.05
CA HIS A 103 4.10 4.10 -13.86
C HIS A 103 3.08 4.71 -14.83
N SER A 104 2.93 4.06 -15.99
CA SER A 104 1.98 4.37 -17.07
C SER A 104 0.51 4.30 -16.58
N PRO A 105 -0.48 4.97 -17.24
CA PRO A 105 -1.84 5.23 -16.72
C PRO A 105 -2.72 4.03 -16.37
N ALA A 106 -2.26 2.80 -16.63
CA ALA A 106 -3.05 1.56 -16.49
C ALA A 106 -2.84 0.84 -15.16
N GLY A 107 -2.11 1.43 -14.21
CA GLY A 107 -1.88 0.85 -12.89
C GLY A 107 -3.19 0.72 -12.12
N LEU A 108 -3.63 -0.51 -11.95
CA LEU A 108 -4.73 -0.91 -11.07
C LEU A 108 -4.22 -0.85 -9.63
N PHE A 109 -4.85 -0.04 -8.79
CA PHE A 109 -4.50 0.06 -7.37
C PHE A 109 -5.55 -0.62 -6.52
N TYR A 110 -5.10 -1.52 -5.66
CA TYR A 110 -5.92 -2.04 -4.60
C TYR A 110 -5.74 -1.17 -3.37
N SER A 111 -6.77 -0.43 -2.98
CA SER A 111 -6.79 0.18 -1.66
C SER A 111 -7.46 -0.77 -0.67
N ALA A 112 -6.75 -1.15 0.38
CA ALA A 112 -7.36 -1.71 1.57
C ALA A 112 -8.13 -0.59 2.27
N TRP A 113 -9.45 -0.72 2.39
CA TRP A 113 -10.22 0.10 3.32
C TRP A 113 -9.89 -0.39 4.73
N MET A 114 -9.08 0.38 5.45
CA MET A 114 -8.76 0.12 6.85
C MET A 114 -9.81 0.86 7.70
N ALA A 115 -11.04 0.35 7.78
CA ALA A 115 -11.97 0.84 8.80
C ALA A 115 -11.47 0.41 10.17
N HIS A 116 -10.86 1.36 10.89
CA HIS A 116 -10.67 1.35 12.33
C HIS A 116 -10.22 0.00 12.93
N SER A 117 -8.92 -0.24 12.96
CA SER A 117 -8.35 -1.15 13.94
C SER A 117 -6.95 -0.69 14.30
N GLY A 118 -6.73 -0.56 15.61
CA GLY A 118 -5.50 -0.06 16.19
C GLY A 118 -4.39 -1.10 16.10
N LYS A 119 -3.34 -0.74 15.38
CA LYS A 119 -1.95 -0.91 15.79
C LYS A 119 -1.22 0.38 15.48
#